data_AF-A0A4Q2XL32-F1
#
_entry.id   AF-A0A4Q2XL32-F1
#
_cell.length_a   1.000
_cell.length_b   1.000
_cell.length_c   1.000
_cell.angle_alpha   90.00
_cell.angle_beta   90.00
_cell.angle_gamma   90.00
#
_symmetry.space_group_name_H-M   'P 1'
#
loop_
_entity.id
_entity.type
_entity.pdbx_description
1 polymer ?
#
loop_
_entity_poly.entity_id
_entity_poly.type
_entity_poly.pdbx_seq_one_letter_code
_entity_poly.pdbx_strand_id
1 'polypeptide(L)' 'MSKAAETTLIVPGEAGWEIWSGTAAAGFTLKEATAAQLPGDIPDLPGTDLIQLFPVKSVTAIPMRVTS' A
#
# COMPACT_ATOMS: atom_id res chain seq x y z
N MET A 1 -7.77 -14.94 -21.68
CA MET A 1 -6.62 -14.14 -21.19
C MET A 1 -7.10 -13.34 -20.00
N SER A 2 -7.01 -13.90 -18.79
CA SER A 2 -7.34 -13.18 -17.56
C SER A 2 -6.27 -12.10 -17.35
N LYS A 3 -6.65 -10.83 -17.50
CA LYS A 3 -5.80 -9.69 -17.14
C LYS A 3 -5.44 -9.87 -15.67
N ALA A 4 -4.15 -9.99 -15.34
CA ALA A 4 -3.71 -10.08 -13.96
C ALA A 4 -4.34 -8.90 -13.21
N ALA A 5 -5.17 -9.19 -12.20
CA ALA A 5 -5.91 -8.17 -11.49
C ALA A 5 -4.92 -7.23 -10.80
N GLU A 6 -4.83 -6.00 -11.31
CA GLU A 6 -4.02 -4.96 -10.70
C GLU A 6 -4.59 -4.70 -9.30
N THR A 7 -3.73 -4.83 -8.30
CA THR A 7 -4.09 -4.70 -6.89
C THR A 7 -3.64 -3.34 -6.39
N THR A 8 -4.52 -2.65 -5.68
CA THR A 8 -4.21 -1.40 -4.98
C THR A 8 -4.00 -1.70 -3.50
N LEU A 9 -2.88 -1.22 -2.95
CA LEU A 9 -2.54 -1.30 -1.53
C LEU A 9 -2.60 0.09 -0.91
N ILE A 10 -3.13 0.17 0.30
CA ILE A 10 -3.16 1.40 1.10
C ILE A 10 -2.37 1.13 2.37
N VAL A 11 -1.24 1.81 2.50
CA VAL A 11 -0.21 1.55 3.51
C VAL A 11 -0.01 2.80 4.37
N PRO A 12 0.04 2.69 5.70
CA PRO A 12 0.40 3.83 6.53
C PRO A 12 1.89 4.18 6.34
N GLY A 13 2.17 5.44 5.99
CA GLY A 13 3.51 6.01 5.87
C GLY A 13 3.88 6.88 7.08
N GLU A 14 5.03 7.55 7.02
CA GLU A 14 5.54 8.39 8.12
C GLU A 14 4.63 9.60 8.43
N ALA A 15 4.09 10.23 7.38
CA ALA A 15 3.31 11.48 7.49
C ALA A 15 1.80 11.30 7.19
N GLY A 16 1.34 10.09 6.88
CA GLY A 16 -0.02 9.83 6.44
C GLY A 16 -0.18 8.48 5.77
N TRP A 17 -0.75 8.43 4.57
CA TRP A 17 -1.02 7.18 3.84
C TRP A 17 -0.44 7.18 2.44
N GLU A 18 0.05 6.02 2.01
CA GLU A 18 0.61 5.78 0.69
C GLU A 18 -0.27 4.78 -0.07
N ILE A 19 -0.57 5.12 -1.32
CA ILE A 19 -1.37 4.31 -2.23
C ILE A 19 -0.42 3.72 -3.28
N TRP A 20 -0.38 2.40 -3.33
CA TRP A 20 0.49 1.64 -4.22
C TRP A 20 -0.35 0.80 -5.19
N SER A 21 0.09 0.66 -6.43
CA SER A 21 -0.60 -0.19 -7.42
C SER A 21 0.39 -1.09 -8.15
N GLY A 22 -0.06 -2.31 -8.46
CA GLY A 22 0.73 -3.26 -9.23
C GLY A 22 0.21 -4.68 -9.10
N THR A 23 1.09 -5.64 -9.29
CA THR A 23 0.79 -7.06 -9.13
C THR A 23 1.88 -7.72 -8.32
N ALA A 24 1.56 -8.79 -7.59
CA ALA A 24 2.57 -9.53 -6.82
C ALA A 24 3.75 -10.03 -7.69
N ALA A 25 3.52 -10.28 -8.98
CA ALA A 25 4.55 -10.74 -9.92
C ALA A 25 5.47 -9.62 -10.43
N ALA A 26 4.96 -8.39 -10.59
CA ALA A 26 5.73 -7.26 -11.13
C ALA A 26 6.22 -6.28 -10.07
N GLY A 27 5.76 -6.44 -8.82
CA GLY A 27 5.95 -5.46 -7.76
C GLY A 27 4.89 -4.36 -7.79
N PHE A 28 4.95 -3.51 -6.75
CA PHE A 28 4.04 -2.40 -6.56
C PHE A 28 4.78 -1.08 -6.73
N THR A 29 4.08 -0.09 -7.29
CA THR A 29 4.60 1.27 -7.52
C THR A 29 3.77 2.27 -6.74
N LEU A 30 4.44 3.23 -6.09
CA LEU A 30 3.77 4.32 -5.38
C LEU A 30 3.04 5.17 -6.42
N LYS A 31 1.72 5.29 -6.26
CA LYS A 31 0.89 6.18 -7.07
C LYS A 31 0.74 7.53 -6.40
N GLU A 32 0.49 7.51 -5.10
CA GLU A 32 0.17 8.70 -4.34
C GLU A 32 0.62 8.55 -2.88
N ALA A 33 1.08 9.65 -2.30
CA ALA A 33 1.28 9.78 -0.87
C ALA A 33 0.44 10.97 -0.37
N THR A 34 -0.29 10.73 0.71
CA THR A 34 -1.22 11.69 1.32
C THR A 34 -0.71 12.09 2.69
N ALA A 35 -1.08 13.30 3.13
CA ALA A 35 -0.90 13.75 4.51
C ALA A 35 -2.14 13.49 5.38
N ALA A 36 -3.07 12.65 4.90
CA ALA A 36 -4.30 12.34 5.62
C ALA A 36 -3.96 11.57 6.90
N GLN A 37 -4.51 12.01 8.03
CA GLN A 37 -4.22 11.38 9.31
C GLN A 37 -5.13 10.17 9.56
N LEU A 38 -6.37 10.21 9.07
CA LEU A 38 -7.33 9.12 9.14
C LEU A 38 -7.51 8.50 7.74
N PRO A 39 -7.63 7.17 7.63
CA PRO A 39 -7.85 6.52 6.33
C PRO A 39 -9.18 6.92 5.66
N GLY A 40 -10.16 7.40 6.44
CA GLY A 40 -11.42 7.93 5.89
C GLY A 40 -11.30 9.29 5.20
N ASP A 41 -10.18 10.00 5.41
CA ASP A 41 -9.92 11.31 4.81
C ASP A 41 -9.09 11.22 3.52
N ILE A 42 -8.75 10.00 3.08
CA ILE A 42 -8.04 9.77 1.81
C ILE A 42 -9.00 10.11 0.67
N PRO A 43 -8.73 11.15 -0.14
CA PRO A 43 -9.58 11.48 -1.28
C PRO A 43 -9.46 10.41 -2.37
N ASP A 44 -10.52 10.23 -3.14
CA ASP A 44 -10.53 9.42 -4.37
C ASP A 44 -10.00 7.98 -4.20
N LEU A 45 -10.40 7.31 -3.11
CA LEU A 45 -10.13 5.88 -2.92
C LEU A 45 -10.54 5.10 -4.18
N PRO A 46 -9.61 4.37 -4.82
CA PRO A 46 -9.90 3.69 -6.07
C PRO A 46 -10.99 2.65 -5.83
N GLY A 47 -12.10 2.75 -6.58
CA GLY A 47 -13.27 1.86 -6.48
C GLY A 47 -13.03 0.41 -6.95
N THR A 48 -11.78 -0.02 -7.03
CA THR A 48 -11.38 -1.42 -7.24
C THR A 48 -11.52 -2.21 -5.95
N ASP A 49 -11.50 -3.55 -6.03
CA ASP A 49 -11.53 -4.41 -4.85
C ASP A 49 -10.38 -4.03 -3.89
N LEU A 50 -10.75 -3.36 -2.79
CA LEU A 50 -9.85 -3.02 -1.71
C LEU A 50 -9.58 -4.31 -0.92
N ILE A 51 -8.50 -4.99 -1.27
CA ILE A 51 -8.21 -6.33 -0.71
C ILE A 51 -7.80 -6.23 0.77
N GLN A 52 -7.14 -5.14 1.19
CA GLN A 52 -6.68 -5.00 2.57
C GLN A 52 -6.41 -3.54 2.99
N LEU A 53 -7.09 -3.12 4.05
CA LEU A 53 -6.71 -1.97 4.86
C LEU A 53 -6.03 -2.52 6.12
N PHE A 54 -4.71 -2.47 6.20
CA PHE A 54 -4.02 -2.79 7.44
C PHE A 54 -3.79 -1.50 8.22
N PRO A 55 -4.53 -1.25 9.31
CA PRO A 55 -4.12 -0.24 10.27
C PRO A 55 -2.87 -0.76 11.00
N VAL A 56 -1.70 -0.53 10.41
CA VAL A 56 -0.44 -0.91 11.05
C VAL A 56 -0.18 0.10 12.16
N LYS A 57 -0.53 -0.28 13.40
CA LYS A 57 -0.29 0.56 14.59
C LYS A 57 1.21 0.80 14.86
N SER A 58 2.07 -0.10 14.39
CA SER A 58 3.53 0.04 14.48
C SER A 58 4.24 -0.86 13.48
N VAL A 59 5.20 -0.33 12.72
CA VAL A 59 6.13 -1.10 11.89
C VAL A 59 7.45 -1.24 12.64
N THR A 60 7.91 -2.49 12.84
CA THR A 60 9.26 -2.76 13.33
C THR A 60 10.07 -3.36 12.19
N ALA A 61 10.93 -2.55 11.57
CA ALA A 61 11.91 -3.04 10.60
C ALA A 61 13.15 -3.52 11.35
N ILE A 62 13.41 -4.84 11.30
CA ILE A 62 14.65 -5.42 11.85
C ILE A 62 15.66 -5.49 10.71
N PRO A 63 16.86 -4.90 10.85
CA PRO A 63 17.91 -5.04 9.85
C PRO A 63 18.32 -6.52 9.78
N MET A 64 17.98 -7.20 8.69
CA MET A 64 18.37 -8.58 8.46
C MET A 64 19.55 -8.62 7.48
N ARG A 65 20.69 -9.16 7.92
CA ARG A 65 21.79 -9.51 7.03
C ARG A 65 21.54 -10.92 6.51
N VAL A 66 21.20 -11.05 5.23
CA VAL A 66 21.12 -12.34 4.56
C VAL A 66 22.54 -12.70 4.10
N THR A 67 23.15 -13.68 4.74
CA THR A 67 24.38 -14.31 4.27
C THR A 67 24.02 -15.51 3.40
N SER A 68 24.61 -15.58 2.21
CA SER A 68 24.49 -16.69 1.24
C SER A 68 25.05 -18.00 1.78
#